data_AF-A0A7M2SND3-F1
#
_entry.id   AF-A0A7M2SND3-F1
#
_cell.length_a   1.000
_cell.length_b   1.000
_cell.length_c   1.000
_cell.angle_alpha   90.00
_cell.angle_beta   90.00
_cell.angle_gamma   90.00
#
_symmetry.space_group_name_H-M   'P 1'
#
loop_
_entity.id
_entity.type
_entity.pdbx_description
1 polymer ?
#
loop_
_entity_poly.entity_id
_entity_poly.type
_entity_poly.pdbx_seq_one_letter_code
_entity_poly.pdbx_strand_id
1 'polypeptide(L)'
;MAGVALGVLAALLGTVEVPVINSLHLVLAAGWTWAALAFCVGFACRSRVRSAVVAPAALAVGVVAYYVTKLVQGEYREWVNLDDPSQGTHIYWAGFLSKTLFWGVAAVVLGLLLGLAGNLGRSAGLRGLGFRVLIPLIAIAETSMRLNAEASSQGAVASTTWSVTRLVAVAAIVVLAGQEVRARSNRALRPTGR
;
A
#
# COMPACT_ATOMS: atom_id res chain seq x y z
N MET A 1 5.21 -10.88 9.28
CA MET A 1 6.48 -10.19 9.00
C MET A 1 6.36 -9.12 7.93
N ALA A 2 5.82 -9.40 6.73
CA ALA A 2 5.72 -8.39 5.66
C ALA A 2 5.00 -7.08 6.07
N GLY A 3 3.91 -7.16 6.84
CA GLY A 3 3.22 -5.97 7.36
C GLY A 3 4.06 -5.14 8.33
N VAL A 4 4.76 -5.78 9.26
CA VAL A 4 5.68 -5.10 10.20
C VAL A 4 6.81 -4.40 9.42
N ALA A 5 7.44 -5.12 8.47
CA ALA A 5 8.51 -4.56 7.66
C ALA A 5 8.04 -3.33 6.88
N LEU A 6 6.87 -3.40 6.23
CA LEU A 6 6.31 -2.26 5.52
C LEU A 6 6.03 -1.08 6.47
N GLY A 7 5.38 -1.34 7.62
CA GLY A 7 5.03 -0.31 8.58
C GLY A 7 6.25 0.40 9.18
N VAL A 8 7.26 -0.36 9.60
CA VAL A 8 8.51 0.20 10.14
C VAL A 8 9.26 0.98 9.06
N LEU A 9 9.45 0.42 7.86
CA LEU A 9 10.17 1.09 6.78
C LEU A 9 9.47 2.38 6.32
N ALA A 10 8.15 2.35 6.17
CA ALA A 10 7.38 3.53 5.78
C ALA A 10 7.52 4.68 6.79
N ALA A 11 7.62 4.36 8.09
CA ALA A 11 7.85 5.34 9.14
C ALA A 11 9.31 5.82 9.21
N LEU A 12 10.28 4.91 9.16
CA LEU A 12 11.71 5.25 9.24
C LEU A 12 12.20 6.11 8.06
N LEU A 13 11.71 5.84 6.85
CA LEU A 13 12.17 6.58 5.67
C LEU A 13 11.66 8.03 5.65
N GLY A 14 10.66 8.37 6.47
CA GLY A 14 10.17 9.74 6.60
C GLY A 14 11.09 10.67 7.39
N THR A 15 12.10 10.15 8.09
CA THR A 15 13.00 10.97 8.93
C THR A 15 14.32 11.33 8.27
N VAL A 16 14.51 11.00 6.99
CA VAL A 16 15.79 11.19 6.29
C VAL A 16 15.62 12.08 5.06
N GLU A 17 16.28 13.23 5.09
CA GLU A 17 16.22 14.25 4.03
C GLU A 17 17.22 13.96 2.90
N VAL A 18 17.11 12.80 2.26
CA VAL A 18 17.91 12.44 1.08
C VAL A 18 16.97 12.16 -0.09
N PRO A 19 17.18 12.72 -1.30
CA PRO A 19 16.21 12.65 -2.40
C PRO A 19 15.75 11.23 -2.77
N VAL A 20 16.66 10.25 -2.76
CA VAL A 20 16.35 8.84 -3.03
C VAL A 20 15.48 8.25 -1.91
N ILE A 21 15.80 8.57 -0.65
CA ILE A 21 15.05 8.10 0.51
C ILE A 21 13.67 8.76 0.57
N ASN A 22 13.56 10.03 0.20
CA ASN A 22 12.28 10.72 0.06
C ASN A 22 11.39 10.04 -0.98
N SER A 23 11.95 9.66 -2.14
CA SER A 23 11.19 8.92 -3.17
C SER A 23 10.67 7.57 -2.65
N LEU A 24 11.51 6.84 -1.90
CA LEU A 24 11.12 5.58 -1.24
C LEU A 24 10.05 5.78 -0.18
N HIS A 25 10.15 6.83 0.63
CA HIS A 25 9.13 7.19 1.62
C HIS A 25 7.80 7.50 0.93
N LEU A 26 7.80 8.34 -0.11
CA LEU A 26 6.59 8.69 -0.87
C LEU A 26 5.92 7.47 -1.50
N VAL A 27 6.70 6.48 -1.93
CA VAL A 27 6.16 5.20 -2.42
C VAL A 27 5.59 4.39 -1.27
N LEU A 28 6.35 4.10 -0.22
CA LEU A 28 5.93 3.16 0.84
C LEU A 28 4.81 3.71 1.74
N ALA A 29 4.74 5.03 1.91
CA ALA A 29 3.67 5.70 2.62
C ALA A 29 2.39 5.87 1.78
N ALA A 30 2.44 5.59 0.47
CA ALA A 30 1.26 5.68 -0.39
C ALA A 30 0.26 4.57 -0.10
N GLY A 31 -1.03 4.87 -0.23
CA GLY A 31 -2.12 3.92 0.06
C GLY A 31 -2.06 2.66 -0.82
N TRP A 32 -1.65 2.80 -2.08
CA TRP A 32 -1.56 1.70 -3.04
C TRP A 32 -0.55 0.62 -2.63
N THR A 33 0.52 0.96 -1.93
CA THR A 33 1.51 -0.02 -1.41
C THR A 33 0.95 -0.88 -0.29
N TRP A 34 0.16 -0.28 0.60
CA TRP A 34 -0.58 -1.03 1.62
C TRP A 34 -1.65 -1.90 0.98
N ALA A 35 -2.36 -1.37 -0.01
CA ALA A 35 -3.30 -2.16 -0.80
C ALA A 35 -2.61 -3.36 -1.49
N ALA A 36 -1.43 -3.14 -2.08
CA ALA A 36 -0.62 -4.16 -2.73
C ALA A 36 -0.18 -5.24 -1.74
N LEU A 37 0.23 -4.87 -0.53
CA LEU A 37 0.57 -5.83 0.53
C LEU A 37 -0.61 -6.77 0.82
N ALA A 38 -1.81 -6.22 1.07
CA ALA A 38 -2.99 -7.03 1.35
C ALA A 38 -3.34 -7.96 0.17
N PHE A 39 -3.29 -7.43 -1.04
CA PHE A 39 -3.54 -8.20 -2.25
C PHE A 39 -2.54 -9.34 -2.42
N CYS A 40 -1.24 -9.07 -2.26
CA CYS A 40 -0.18 -10.09 -2.37
C CYS A 40 -0.31 -11.18 -1.29
N VAL A 41 -0.63 -10.79 -0.05
CA VAL A 41 -0.90 -11.75 1.03
C VAL A 41 -2.10 -12.64 0.67
N GLY A 42 -3.18 -12.05 0.14
CA GLY A 42 -4.34 -12.78 -0.35
C GLY A 42 -4.03 -13.69 -1.52
N PHE A 43 -3.24 -13.22 -2.49
CA PHE A 43 -2.80 -13.96 -3.67
C PHE A 43 -1.93 -15.16 -3.30
N ALA A 44 -1.12 -15.06 -2.25
CA ALA A 44 -0.33 -16.16 -1.72
C ALA A 44 -1.19 -17.24 -1.02
N CYS A 45 -2.37 -16.88 -0.53
CA CYS A 45 -3.26 -17.82 0.16
C CYS A 45 -3.95 -18.77 -0.83
N ARG A 46 -4.04 -20.06 -0.45
CA ARG A 46 -4.78 -21.10 -1.21
C ARG A 46 -6.28 -21.10 -0.92
N SER A 47 -6.71 -20.64 0.26
CA SER A 47 -8.11 -20.61 0.71
C SER A 47 -8.62 -19.18 0.86
N ARG A 48 -9.89 -18.95 0.49
CA ARG A 48 -10.59 -17.66 0.65
C ARG A 48 -10.71 -17.24 2.10
N VAL A 49 -10.98 -18.19 2.99
CA VAL A 49 -11.07 -17.94 4.44
C VAL A 49 -9.70 -17.48 4.95
N ARG A 50 -8.63 -18.17 4.52
CA ARG A 50 -7.27 -17.80 4.92
C ARG A 50 -6.89 -16.41 4.41
N SER A 51 -7.22 -16.06 3.16
CA SER A 51 -6.98 -14.70 2.66
C SER A 51 -7.78 -13.65 3.41
N ALA A 52 -9.04 -13.96 3.75
CA ALA A 52 -9.94 -13.08 4.49
C ALA A 52 -9.51 -12.83 5.94
N VAL A 53 -8.60 -13.64 6.49
CA VAL A 53 -8.07 -13.47 7.85
C VAL A 53 -6.64 -12.90 7.82
N VAL A 54 -5.77 -13.49 7.00
CA VAL A 54 -4.33 -13.16 7.02
C VAL A 54 -4.05 -11.79 6.41
N ALA A 55 -4.78 -11.36 5.39
CA ALA A 55 -4.56 -10.05 4.78
C ALA A 55 -4.99 -8.88 5.71
N PRO A 56 -6.18 -8.89 6.34
CA PRO A 56 -6.51 -7.94 7.41
C PRO A 56 -5.49 -7.92 8.54
N ALA A 57 -5.11 -9.09 9.05
CA ALA A 57 -4.15 -9.19 10.15
C ALA A 57 -2.79 -8.59 9.74
N ALA A 58 -2.31 -8.88 8.53
CA ALA A 58 -1.06 -8.32 8.03
C ALA A 58 -1.09 -6.80 7.94
N LEU A 59 -2.20 -6.21 7.46
CA LEU A 59 -2.35 -4.75 7.42
C LEU A 59 -2.49 -4.14 8.81
N ALA A 60 -3.33 -4.70 9.67
CA ALA A 60 -3.54 -4.19 11.02
C ALA A 60 -2.22 -4.17 11.81
N VAL A 61 -1.45 -5.26 11.73
CA VAL A 61 -0.11 -5.33 12.33
C VAL A 61 0.83 -4.30 11.73
N GLY A 62 0.78 -4.08 10.41
CA GLY A 62 1.59 -3.04 9.76
C GLY A 62 1.21 -1.62 10.20
N VAL A 63 -0.08 -1.31 10.34
CA VAL A 63 -0.57 -0.01 10.84
C VAL A 63 -0.11 0.22 12.27
N VAL A 64 -0.22 -0.78 13.14
CA VAL A 64 0.30 -0.70 14.51
C VAL A 64 1.81 -0.47 14.49
N ALA A 65 2.55 -1.23 13.69
CA ALA A 65 4.00 -1.05 13.59
C ALA A 65 4.38 0.36 13.09
N TYR A 66 3.67 0.89 12.09
CA TYR A 66 3.86 2.24 11.56
C TYR A 66 3.65 3.31 12.63
N TYR A 67 2.52 3.27 13.33
CA TYR A 67 2.22 4.28 14.35
C TYR A 67 3.07 4.15 15.59
N VAL A 68 3.40 2.92 16.03
CA VAL A 68 4.36 2.71 17.12
C VAL A 68 5.74 3.25 16.76
N THR A 69 6.20 3.04 15.52
CA THR A 69 7.47 3.62 15.06
C THR A 69 7.44 5.14 15.12
N LYS A 70 6.34 5.76 14.66
CA LYS A 70 6.13 7.22 14.73
C LYS A 70 6.05 7.76 16.16
N LEU A 71 5.45 6.99 17.07
CA LEU A 71 5.43 7.27 18.50
C LEU A 71 6.85 7.29 19.08
N VAL A 72 7.66 6.29 18.74
CA VAL A 72 9.07 6.22 19.16
C VAL A 72 9.91 7.34 18.56
N GLN A 73 9.63 7.74 17.32
CA GLN A 73 10.26 8.89 16.64
C GLN A 73 9.86 10.25 17.25
N GLY A 74 8.86 10.28 18.13
CA GLY A 74 8.44 11.51 18.82
C GLY A 74 7.44 12.37 18.04
N GLU A 75 6.84 11.86 16.95
CA GLU A 75 5.83 12.62 16.17
C GLU A 75 4.56 12.95 16.98
N TYR A 76 4.36 12.25 18.09
CA TYR A 76 3.25 12.47 19.03
C TYR A 76 3.69 13.19 20.31
N ARG A 77 4.82 13.90 20.29
CA ARG A 77 5.23 14.74 21.41
C ARG A 77 4.64 16.14 21.26
N GLU A 78 3.95 16.58 22.30
CA GLU A 78 3.43 17.94 22.39
C GLU A 78 4.03 18.65 23.61
N TRP A 79 4.26 19.96 23.47
CA TRP A 79 4.72 20.78 24.58
C TRP A 79 3.67 20.82 25.68
N VAL A 80 4.09 20.66 26.93
CA VAL A 80 3.21 20.77 28.10
C VAL A 80 2.65 22.19 28.20
N ASN A 81 3.51 23.18 27.93
CA ASN A 81 3.14 24.58 27.84
C ASN A 81 3.90 25.22 26.67
N LEU A 82 3.19 25.93 25.79
CA LEU A 82 3.81 26.66 24.67
C LEU A 82 4.52 27.93 25.14
N ASP A 83 4.09 28.51 26.26
CA ASP A 83 4.65 29.74 26.82
C ASP A 83 5.87 29.47 27.73
N ASP A 84 6.03 28.24 28.21
CA ASP A 84 7.16 27.81 29.03
C ASP A 84 7.70 26.44 28.57
N PRO A 85 8.66 26.44 27.62
CA PRO A 85 9.27 25.22 27.09
C PRO A 85 10.06 24.41 28.13
N SER A 86 10.40 25.00 29.29
CA SER A 86 11.15 24.31 30.34
C SER A 86 10.35 23.20 31.03
N GLN A 87 9.01 23.22 30.89
CA GLN A 87 8.13 22.18 31.41
C GLN A 87 8.13 20.89 30.58
N GLY A 88 8.87 20.87 29.47
CA GLY A 88 9.10 19.70 28.66
C GLY A 88 7.91 19.28 27.79
N THR A 89 7.94 18.03 27.34
CA THR A 89 6.97 17.47 26.40
C THR A 89 6.28 16.25 26.98
N HIS A 90 5.02 16.05 26.64
CA HIS A 90 4.28 14.82 26.95
C HIS A 90 3.85 14.11 25.66
N ILE A 91 3.42 12.85 25.79
CA ILE A 91 2.88 12.09 24.67
C ILE A 91 1.41 12.45 24.47
N TYR A 92 1.08 12.89 23.26
CA TYR A 92 -0.28 13.11 22.79
C TYR A 92 -0.98 11.78 22.46
N TRP A 93 -1.41 11.08 23.52
CA TRP A 93 -2.03 9.76 23.43
C TRP A 93 -3.33 9.75 22.61
N ALA A 94 -4.13 10.81 22.70
CA ALA A 94 -5.40 10.90 21.97
C ALA A 94 -5.18 10.86 20.46
N GLY A 95 -4.21 11.63 19.94
CA GLY A 95 -3.88 11.63 18.51
C GLY A 95 -3.29 10.31 18.04
N PHE A 96 -2.40 9.71 18.85
CA PHE A 96 -1.82 8.40 18.55
C PHE A 96 -2.89 7.31 18.46
N LEU A 97 -3.74 7.19 19.48
CA LEU A 97 -4.80 6.18 19.54
C LEU A 97 -5.86 6.41 18.46
N SER A 98 -6.29 7.65 18.26
CA SER A 98 -7.28 7.99 17.24
C SER A 98 -6.82 7.60 15.83
N LYS A 99 -5.59 7.99 15.43
CA LYS A 99 -5.04 7.62 14.12
C LYS A 99 -4.83 6.11 14.00
N THR A 100 -4.30 5.46 15.03
CA THR A 100 -4.06 4.00 15.02
C THR A 100 -5.37 3.22 14.89
N LEU A 101 -6.42 3.63 15.60
CA LEU A 101 -7.73 2.99 15.54
C LEU A 101 -8.41 3.22 14.19
N PHE A 102 -8.45 4.46 13.71
CA PHE A 102 -9.06 4.80 12.43
C PHE A 102 -8.44 3.98 11.28
N TRP A 103 -7.11 3.99 11.16
CA TRP A 103 -6.42 3.24 10.13
C TRP A 103 -6.39 1.75 10.41
N GLY A 104 -6.49 1.31 11.66
CA GLY A 104 -6.65 -0.09 12.03
C GLY A 104 -7.96 -0.67 11.51
N VAL A 105 -9.07 0.06 11.69
CA VAL A 105 -10.38 -0.32 11.13
C VAL A 105 -10.33 -0.34 9.61
N ALA A 106 -9.77 0.71 8.99
CA ALA A 106 -9.59 0.75 7.54
C ALA A 106 -8.75 -0.43 7.03
N ALA A 107 -7.67 -0.79 7.73
CA ALA A 107 -6.82 -1.94 7.43
C ALA A 107 -7.58 -3.27 7.50
N VAL A 108 -8.48 -3.43 8.45
CA VAL A 108 -9.31 -4.64 8.54
C VAL A 108 -10.26 -4.74 7.34
N VAL A 109 -10.99 -3.66 7.04
CA VAL A 109 -11.96 -3.62 5.94
C VAL A 109 -11.27 -3.78 4.59
N LEU A 110 -10.28 -2.94 4.30
CA LEU A 110 -9.54 -2.98 3.04
C LEU A 110 -8.73 -4.27 2.90
N GLY A 111 -8.13 -4.76 3.99
CA GLY A 111 -7.40 -6.02 4.00
C GLY A 111 -8.28 -7.21 3.63
N LEU A 112 -9.55 -7.19 4.06
CA LEU A 112 -10.51 -8.25 3.76
C LEU A 112 -10.83 -8.23 2.27
N LEU A 113 -11.23 -7.06 1.75
CA LEU A 113 -11.61 -6.87 0.36
C LEU A 113 -10.46 -7.19 -0.59
N LEU A 114 -9.28 -6.61 -0.33
CA LEU A 114 -8.10 -6.77 -1.17
C LEU A 114 -7.46 -8.14 -1.02
N GLY A 115 -7.50 -8.74 0.16
CA GLY A 115 -7.07 -10.11 0.38
C GLY A 115 -7.91 -11.10 -0.41
N LEU A 116 -9.23 -10.95 -0.39
CA LEU A 116 -10.14 -11.75 -1.21
C LEU A 116 -9.91 -11.52 -2.70
N ALA A 117 -9.76 -10.26 -3.14
CA ALA A 117 -9.44 -9.93 -4.53
C ALA A 117 -8.12 -10.60 -4.96
N GLY A 118 -7.09 -10.57 -4.11
CA GLY A 118 -5.82 -11.25 -4.33
C GLY A 118 -5.99 -12.76 -4.54
N ASN A 119 -6.74 -13.42 -3.66
CA ASN A 119 -7.03 -14.85 -3.80
C ASN A 119 -7.79 -15.14 -5.11
N LEU A 120 -8.80 -14.34 -5.45
CA LEU A 120 -9.58 -14.50 -6.68
C LEU A 120 -8.75 -14.24 -7.94
N GLY A 121 -7.76 -13.34 -7.86
CA GLY A 121 -6.79 -13.06 -8.92
C GLY A 121 -5.93 -14.26 -9.32
N ARG A 122 -5.89 -15.34 -8.52
CA ARG A 122 -5.25 -16.60 -8.91
C ARG A 122 -6.00 -17.35 -10.01
N SER A 123 -7.28 -17.07 -10.21
CA SER A 123 -8.10 -17.71 -11.24
C SER A 123 -7.49 -17.48 -12.62
N ALA A 124 -7.57 -18.46 -13.52
CA ALA A 124 -7.09 -18.29 -14.90
C ALA A 124 -8.09 -17.48 -15.74
N GLY A 125 -7.59 -16.78 -16.76
CA GLY A 125 -8.41 -16.05 -17.72
C GLY A 125 -8.87 -14.67 -17.22
N LEU A 126 -9.84 -14.09 -17.94
CA LEU A 126 -10.26 -12.69 -17.76
C LEU A 126 -10.77 -12.39 -16.35
N ARG A 127 -11.40 -13.36 -15.68
CA ARG A 127 -11.87 -13.19 -14.30
C ARG A 127 -10.71 -12.92 -13.35
N GLY A 128 -9.61 -13.68 -13.48
CA GLY A 128 -8.40 -13.45 -12.67
C GLY A 128 -7.70 -12.14 -13.05
N LEU A 129 -7.66 -11.82 -14.35
CA LEU A 129 -7.10 -10.56 -14.85
C LEU A 129 -7.78 -9.35 -14.22
N GLY A 130 -9.11 -9.34 -14.16
CA GLY A 130 -9.89 -8.25 -13.55
C GLY A 130 -9.48 -7.94 -12.10
N PHE A 131 -9.13 -8.96 -11.32
CA PHE A 131 -8.61 -8.75 -9.97
C PHE A 131 -7.13 -8.35 -9.96
N ARG A 132 -6.29 -8.89 -10.86
CA ARG A 132 -4.86 -8.55 -10.92
C ARG A 132 -4.60 -7.10 -11.31
N VAL A 133 -5.48 -6.49 -12.11
CA VAL A 133 -5.35 -5.08 -12.50
C VAL A 133 -5.77 -4.10 -11.39
N LEU A 134 -6.38 -4.59 -10.30
CA LEU A 134 -6.89 -3.74 -9.22
C LEU A 134 -5.78 -2.89 -8.58
N ILE A 135 -4.64 -3.49 -8.25
CA ILE A 135 -3.51 -2.77 -7.63
C ILE A 135 -2.90 -1.71 -8.56
N PRO A 136 -2.57 -2.04 -9.84
CA PRO A 136 -2.19 -1.02 -10.81
C PRO A 136 -3.21 0.12 -10.96
N LEU A 137 -4.52 -0.18 -10.98
CA LEU A 137 -5.56 0.84 -11.09
C LEU A 137 -5.61 1.76 -9.86
N ILE A 138 -5.49 1.20 -8.65
CA ILE A 138 -5.40 1.99 -7.41
C ILE A 138 -4.17 2.89 -7.45
N ALA A 139 -3.02 2.37 -7.90
CA ALA A 139 -1.80 3.17 -8.04
C ALA A 139 -1.98 4.31 -9.05
N ILE A 140 -2.61 4.07 -10.21
CA ILE A 140 -2.91 5.12 -11.20
C ILE A 140 -3.84 6.18 -10.62
N ALA A 141 -4.91 5.77 -9.93
CA ALA A 141 -5.88 6.68 -9.35
C ALA A 141 -5.23 7.57 -8.28
N GLU A 142 -4.53 6.97 -7.31
CA GLU A 142 -3.86 7.71 -6.23
C GLU A 142 -2.79 8.66 -6.78
N THR A 143 -1.91 8.16 -7.66
CA THR A 143 -0.85 9.01 -8.23
C THR A 143 -1.40 10.13 -9.10
N SER A 144 -2.51 9.91 -9.82
CA SER A 144 -3.16 10.98 -10.59
C SER A 144 -3.79 12.03 -9.69
N MET A 145 -4.43 11.62 -8.59
CA MET A 145 -4.95 12.56 -7.58
C MET A 145 -3.84 13.41 -6.97
N ARG A 146 -2.74 12.78 -6.53
CA ARG A 146 -1.59 13.47 -5.95
C ARG A 146 -0.91 14.39 -6.96
N LEU A 147 -0.74 13.95 -8.21
CA LEU A 147 -0.17 14.79 -9.27
C LEU A 147 -1.02 16.05 -9.52
N ASN A 148 -2.35 15.93 -9.45
CA ASN A 148 -3.25 17.06 -9.66
C ASN A 148 -3.33 18.00 -8.45
N ALA A 149 -3.31 17.45 -7.24
CA ALA A 149 -3.56 18.21 -6.01
C ALA A 149 -2.29 18.71 -5.32
N GLU A 150 -1.18 17.97 -5.43
CA GLU A 150 0.00 18.14 -4.56
C GLU A 150 1.31 18.38 -5.34
N ALA A 151 1.36 18.15 -6.66
CA ALA A 151 2.62 18.22 -7.40
C ALA A 151 3.29 19.60 -7.37
N SER A 152 2.51 20.68 -7.34
CA SER A 152 3.02 22.05 -7.30
C SER A 152 3.64 22.41 -5.94
N SER A 153 3.20 21.78 -4.85
CA SER A 153 3.66 22.08 -3.50
C SER A 153 4.73 21.10 -2.98
N GLN A 154 4.77 19.87 -3.49
CA GLN A 154 5.69 18.81 -3.02
C GLN A 154 7.01 18.74 -3.81
N GLY A 155 7.16 19.58 -4.85
CA GLY A 155 8.40 19.73 -5.61
C GLY A 155 8.68 18.61 -6.63
N ALA A 156 9.82 18.74 -7.32
CA ALA A 156 10.15 17.93 -8.49
C ALA A 156 10.32 16.44 -8.18
N VAL A 157 10.87 16.09 -7.01
CA VAL A 157 11.09 14.69 -6.60
C VAL A 157 9.74 13.96 -6.45
N ALA A 158 8.76 14.58 -5.79
CA ALA A 158 7.44 13.99 -5.62
C ALA A 158 6.70 13.83 -6.95
N SER A 159 6.68 14.90 -7.76
CA SER A 159 6.06 14.89 -9.09
C SER A 159 6.66 13.80 -9.99
N THR A 160 7.99 13.66 -10.00
CA THR A 160 8.69 12.62 -10.76
C THR A 160 8.33 11.23 -10.24
N THR A 161 8.38 11.03 -8.92
CA THR A 161 8.09 9.74 -8.28
C THR A 161 6.69 9.24 -8.60
N TRP A 162 5.68 10.11 -8.48
CA TRP A 162 4.30 9.75 -8.78
C TRP A 162 4.08 9.50 -10.28
N SER A 163 4.71 10.30 -11.15
CA SER A 163 4.65 10.10 -12.60
C SER A 163 5.23 8.75 -13.02
N VAL A 164 6.42 8.39 -12.50
CA VAL A 164 7.07 7.10 -12.74
C VAL A 164 6.21 5.96 -12.22
N THR A 165 5.70 6.07 -11.00
CA THR A 165 4.81 5.06 -10.39
C THR A 165 3.57 4.81 -11.27
N ARG A 166 2.95 5.89 -11.77
CA ARG A 166 1.80 5.80 -12.69
C ARG A 166 2.16 5.09 -14.00
N LEU A 167 3.30 5.43 -14.60
CA LEU A 167 3.76 4.80 -15.84
C LEU A 167 4.05 3.30 -15.65
N VAL A 168 4.70 2.93 -14.55
CA VAL A 168 4.95 1.53 -14.19
C VAL A 168 3.63 0.78 -13.98
N ALA A 169 2.63 1.39 -13.34
CA ALA A 169 1.32 0.78 -13.16
C ALA A 169 0.61 0.55 -14.51
N VAL A 170 0.66 1.52 -15.44
CA VAL A 170 0.13 1.34 -16.80
C VAL A 170 0.85 0.19 -17.53
N ALA A 171 2.19 0.16 -17.46
CA ALA A 171 2.98 -0.91 -18.06
C ALA A 171 2.61 -2.29 -17.48
N ALA A 172 2.40 -2.39 -16.17
CA ALA A 172 1.97 -3.62 -15.52
C ALA A 172 0.62 -4.12 -16.06
N ILE A 173 -0.37 -3.23 -16.29
CA ILE A 173 -1.65 -3.59 -16.89
C ILE A 173 -1.45 -4.16 -18.30
N VAL A 174 -0.64 -3.49 -19.13
CA VAL A 174 -0.33 -3.94 -20.50
C VAL A 174 0.33 -5.32 -20.49
N VAL A 175 1.30 -5.54 -19.60
CA VAL A 175 1.97 -6.85 -19.46
C VAL A 175 0.98 -7.94 -19.03
N LEU A 176 0.14 -7.68 -18.03
CA LEU A 176 -0.87 -8.63 -17.57
C LEU A 176 -1.87 -8.98 -18.67
N ALA A 177 -2.35 -7.99 -19.42
CA ALA A 177 -3.24 -8.22 -20.55
C ALA A 177 -2.55 -9.04 -21.66
N GLY A 178 -1.31 -8.70 -22.01
CA GLY A 178 -0.52 -9.42 -23.01
C GLY A 178 -0.27 -10.88 -22.63
N GLN A 179 0.01 -11.17 -21.35
CA GLN A 179 0.17 -12.53 -20.85
C GLN A 179 -1.12 -13.36 -21.00
N GLU A 180 -2.28 -12.77 -20.72
CA GLU A 180 -3.57 -13.46 -20.88
C GLU A 180 -3.94 -13.68 -22.35
N VAL A 181 -3.65 -12.71 -23.24
CA VAL A 181 -3.81 -12.88 -24.70
C VAL A 181 -2.93 -14.02 -25.21
N ARG A 182 -1.65 -14.06 -24.79
CA ARG A 182 -0.72 -15.11 -25.16
C ARG A 182 -1.16 -16.49 -24.64
N ALA A 183 -1.62 -16.55 -23.39
CA ALA A 183 -2.14 -17.78 -22.81
C ALA A 183 -3.38 -18.31 -23.55
N ARG A 184 -4.27 -17.41 -24.00
CA ARG A 184 -5.43 -17.76 -24.82
C ARG A 184 -5.03 -18.29 -26.20
N SER A 185 -4.12 -17.60 -26.88
CA SER A 185 -3.60 -18.02 -28.18
C SER A 185 -2.96 -19.42 -28.12
N ASN A 186 -2.15 -19.68 -27.10
CA ASN A 186 -1.52 -21.00 -26.89
C ASN A 186 -2.54 -22.13 -26.65
N ARG A 187 -3.68 -21.84 -26.01
CA ARG A 187 -4.76 -22.82 -25.82
C ARG A 187 -5.53 -23.08 -27.11
N ALA A 188 -5.74 -22.06 -27.94
CA ALA A 188 -6.39 -22.22 -29.24
C ALA A 188 -5.55 -23.04 -30.23
N LEU A 189 -4.22 -22.96 -30.14
CA LEU A 189 -3.28 -23.70 -31.00
C LEU A 189 -3.04 -25.15 -30.56
N ARG A 190 -3.52 -25.57 -29.37
CA ARG A 190 -3.51 -26.98 -28.93
C ARG A 190 -4.92 -27.55 -29.10
N PRO A 191 -5.30 -28.06 -30.29
CA PRO A 191 -6.54 -28.80 -30.42
C PRO A 191 -6.44 -30.02 -29.50
N THR A 192 -7.40 -30.14 -28.59
CA THR A 192 -7.60 -31.33 -27.75
C THR A 192 -7.76 -32.53 -28.66
N GLY A 193 -6.70 -33.35 -28.76
CA GLY A 193 -6.83 -34.72 -29.26
C GLY A 193 -7.88 -35.43 -28.43
N ARG A 194 -8.88 -36.00 -29.12
CA ARG A 194 -9.91 -36.86 -28.56
C ARG A 194 -9.29 -38.05 -27.82
#